data_AF-A0A3P7IB36-F1
#
_entry.id   AF-A0A3P7IB36-F1
#
_cell.length_a   1.000
_cell.length_b   1.000
_cell.length_c   1.000
_cell.angle_alpha   90.00
_cell.angle_beta   90.00
_cell.angle_gamma   90.00
#
_symmetry.space_group_name_H-M   'P 1'
#
loop_
_entity.id
_entity.type
_entity.pdbx_description
1 polymer ?
#
loop_
_entity_poly.entity_id
_entity_poly.type
_entity_poly.pdbx_seq_one_letter_code
_entity_poly.pdbx_strand_id
1 'polypeptide(L)'
;CRELFEVEPFLKITPGLNFEVILTQRANHACDYIMEMPKEQWEAVDSLVSVGGDGLFNEVLSGALIRTQRDAGNHFDDRESSQWRIPHVRFGIVGAGSVNSIVRTIHGTIDHATATIHIVLGSECKVDVCAIYGDNHLLRVSANAVAYCWSGELLRDSERFRCFGPARYQWSGKL
;
A
#
# COMPACT_ATOMS: atom_id res chain seq x y z
N CYS A 1 5.30 13.68 -9.11
CA CYS A 1 5.61 13.60 -7.66
C CYS A 1 6.88 14.38 -7.39
N ARG A 2 6.83 15.40 -6.54
CA ARG A 2 8.06 16.07 -6.05
C ARG A 2 8.80 15.19 -5.05
N GLU A 3 8.05 14.33 -4.37
CA GLU A 3 8.48 13.42 -3.31
C GLU A 3 9.44 12.35 -3.84
N LEU A 4 9.31 11.96 -5.11
CA LEU A 4 10.24 11.02 -5.73
C LEU A 4 11.68 11.57 -5.79
N PHE A 5 11.85 12.88 -5.96
CA PHE A 5 13.17 13.52 -5.95
C PHE A 5 13.85 13.48 -4.57
N GLU A 6 13.07 13.32 -3.50
CA GLU A 6 13.60 13.19 -2.13
C GLU A 6 13.96 11.74 -1.78
N VAL A 7 13.36 10.76 -2.45
CA VAL A 7 13.54 9.32 -2.19
C VAL A 7 14.62 8.72 -3.09
N GLU A 8 14.57 9.04 -4.38
CA GLU A 8 15.42 8.44 -5.42
C GLU A 8 16.92 8.58 -5.15
N PRO A 9 17.46 9.70 -4.63
CA PRO A 9 18.89 9.81 -4.31
C PRO A 9 19.36 8.74 -3.32
N PHE A 10 18.58 8.45 -2.27
CA PHE A 10 18.93 7.45 -1.26
C PHE A 10 18.95 6.03 -1.83
N LEU A 11 18.03 5.73 -2.75
CA LEU A 11 18.02 4.44 -3.43
C LEU A 11 19.24 4.30 -4.35
N LYS A 12 19.58 5.35 -5.12
CA LYS A 12 20.72 5.33 -6.05
C LYS A 12 22.09 5.19 -5.38
N ILE A 13 22.27 5.77 -4.18
CA ILE A 13 23.55 5.68 -3.47
C ILE A 13 23.75 4.34 -2.76
N THR A 14 22.70 3.51 -2.66
CA THR A 14 22.76 2.23 -1.97
C THR A 14 23.41 1.17 -2.86
N PRO A 15 24.62 0.67 -2.53
CA PRO A 15 25.31 -0.29 -3.37
C PRO A 15 24.57 -1.64 -3.37
N GLY A 16 24.44 -2.24 -4.56
CA GLY A 16 23.77 -3.53 -4.74
C GLY A 16 22.23 -3.46 -4.84
N LEU A 17 21.63 -2.27 -4.68
CA LEU A 17 20.21 -2.08 -4.86
C LEU A 17 19.89 -1.86 -6.35
N ASN A 18 19.11 -2.76 -6.94
CA ASN A 18 18.48 -2.56 -8.24
C ASN A 18 17.01 -2.23 -8.01
N PHE A 19 16.52 -1.16 -8.63
CA PHE A 19 15.12 -0.75 -8.49
C PHE A 19 14.55 -0.26 -9.82
N GLU A 20 13.25 -0.45 -9.99
CA GLU A 20 12.45 0.06 -11.09
C GLU A 20 11.38 1.00 -10.54
N VAL A 21 11.16 2.13 -11.20
CA VAL A 21 10.13 3.10 -10.81
C VAL A 21 8.94 2.97 -11.75
N ILE A 22 7.78 2.62 -11.19
CA ILE A 22 6.52 2.49 -11.92
C ILE A 22 5.58 3.61 -11.49
N LEU A 23 5.11 4.39 -12.46
CA LEU A 23 4.17 5.48 -12.21
C LEU A 23 2.73 4.99 -12.37
N THR A 24 2.01 4.90 -11.26
CA THR A 24 0.59 4.54 -11.26
C THR A 24 -0.28 5.69 -11.78
N GLN A 25 -1.16 5.38 -12.73
CA GLN A 25 -1.97 6.39 -13.45
C GLN A 25 -3.47 6.38 -13.09
N ARG A 26 -3.96 5.33 -12.42
CA ARG A 26 -5.38 5.14 -12.08
C ARG A 26 -5.52 4.37 -10.78
N ALA A 27 -6.73 4.39 -10.20
CA ALA A 27 -7.07 3.52 -9.09
C ALA A 27 -6.89 2.04 -9.47
N ASN A 28 -6.42 1.24 -8.52
CA ASN A 28 -6.07 -0.18 -8.65
C ASN A 28 -4.93 -0.49 -9.64
N HIS A 29 -4.25 0.51 -10.21
CA HIS A 29 -3.17 0.24 -11.16
C HIS A 29 -2.04 -0.57 -10.50
N ALA A 30 -1.63 -0.22 -9.27
CA ALA A 30 -0.56 -0.97 -8.60
C ALA A 30 -0.94 -2.44 -8.35
N CYS A 31 -2.19 -2.66 -7.94
CA CYS A 31 -2.74 -4.00 -7.73
C CYS A 31 -2.71 -4.82 -9.02
N ASP A 32 -3.26 -4.28 -10.10
CA ASP A 32 -3.34 -4.95 -11.39
C ASP A 32 -1.95 -5.24 -11.97
N TYR A 33 -1.03 -4.28 -11.88
CA TYR A 33 0.35 -4.45 -12.33
C TYR A 33 1.04 -5.64 -11.64
N ILE A 34 0.91 -5.77 -10.32
CA ILE A 34 1.48 -6.89 -9.56
C ILE A 34 0.81 -8.22 -9.96
N MET A 35 -0.51 -8.22 -10.13
CA MET A 35 -1.25 -9.42 -10.51
C MET A 35 -0.93 -9.91 -11.93
N GLU A 36 -0.66 -8.98 -12.85
CA GLU A 36 -0.36 -9.26 -14.27
C GLU A 36 1.14 -9.47 -14.53
N MET A 37 2.00 -9.15 -13.57
CA MET A 37 3.45 -9.30 -13.67
C MET A 37 3.85 -10.73 -14.07
N PRO A 38 4.76 -10.93 -15.04
CA PRO A 38 5.30 -12.24 -15.36
C PRO A 38 5.86 -12.96 -14.14
N LYS A 39 5.70 -14.28 -14.08
CA LYS A 39 6.08 -15.08 -12.90
C LYS A 39 7.56 -14.94 -12.57
N GLU A 40 8.41 -14.96 -13.60
CA GLU A 40 9.86 -14.83 -13.46
C GLU A 40 10.25 -13.47 -12.86
N GLN A 41 9.52 -12.41 -13.24
CA GLN A 41 9.73 -11.08 -12.68
C GLN A 41 9.24 -11.02 -11.22
N TRP A 42 8.06 -11.58 -10.93
CA TRP A 42 7.51 -11.62 -9.58
C TRP A 42 8.43 -12.36 -8.59
N GLU A 43 8.98 -13.49 -9.00
CA GLU A 43 9.93 -14.27 -8.19
C GLU A 43 11.29 -13.58 -8.01
N ALA A 44 11.68 -12.70 -8.93
CA ALA A 44 12.91 -11.91 -8.85
C ALA A 44 12.78 -10.62 -8.01
N VAL A 45 11.56 -10.24 -7.61
CA VAL A 45 11.33 -9.05 -6.77
C VAL A 45 11.48 -9.43 -5.30
N ASP A 46 12.42 -8.78 -4.60
CA ASP A 46 12.60 -8.95 -3.15
C ASP A 46 11.68 -8.02 -2.33
N SER A 47 11.36 -6.84 -2.88
CA SER A 47 10.60 -5.82 -2.16
C SER A 47 9.76 -4.93 -3.08
N LEU A 48 8.62 -4.47 -2.54
CA LEU A 48 7.74 -3.50 -3.17
C LEU A 48 7.70 -2.24 -2.32
N VAL A 49 8.08 -1.10 -2.90
CA VAL A 49 8.07 0.19 -2.21
C VAL A 49 6.99 1.09 -2.80
N SER A 50 6.00 1.48 -1.98
CA SER A 50 4.97 2.44 -2.38
C SER A 50 5.35 3.85 -1.95
N VAL A 51 5.43 4.79 -2.90
CA VAL A 51 5.61 6.23 -2.63
C VAL A 51 4.29 6.93 -2.89
N GLY A 52 3.49 7.13 -1.84
CA GLY A 52 2.10 7.58 -1.97
C GLY A 52 1.39 7.71 -0.62
N GLY A 53 0.07 7.85 -0.67
CA GLY A 53 -0.76 7.77 0.55
C GLY A 53 -1.11 6.34 0.93
N ASP A 54 -1.81 6.19 2.06
CA ASP A 54 -2.26 4.89 2.59
C ASP A 54 -3.03 4.04 1.56
N GLY A 55 -3.77 4.67 0.63
CA GLY A 55 -4.49 3.96 -0.44
C GLY A 55 -3.57 3.22 -1.41
N LEU A 56 -2.46 3.83 -1.85
CA LEU A 56 -1.52 3.18 -2.77
C LEU A 56 -0.86 1.97 -2.12
N PHE A 57 -0.50 2.08 -0.84
CA PHE A 57 0.05 0.96 -0.09
C PHE A 57 -0.94 -0.22 -0.02
N ASN A 58 -2.23 0.05 0.25
CA ASN A 58 -3.24 -1.00 0.28
C ASN A 58 -3.45 -1.66 -1.10
N GLU A 59 -3.31 -0.92 -2.21
CA GLU A 59 -3.32 -1.52 -3.56
C GLU A 59 -2.14 -2.47 -3.77
N VAL A 60 -0.92 -2.05 -3.40
CA VAL A 60 0.30 -2.87 -3.49
C VAL A 60 0.18 -4.13 -2.63
N LEU A 61 -0.27 -3.98 -1.38
CA LEU A 61 -0.48 -5.08 -0.46
C LEU A 61 -1.53 -6.07 -0.98
N SER A 62 -2.66 -5.56 -1.48
CA SER A 62 -3.73 -6.40 -2.05
C SER A 62 -3.23 -7.18 -3.26
N GLY A 63 -2.52 -6.53 -4.18
CA GLY A 63 -1.97 -7.18 -5.38
C GLY A 63 -1.02 -8.32 -5.02
N ALA A 64 -0.07 -8.08 -4.10
CA ALA A 64 0.90 -9.09 -3.67
C ALA A 64 0.24 -10.28 -2.95
N LEU A 65 -0.74 -10.01 -2.07
CA LEU A 65 -1.49 -11.05 -1.37
C LEU A 65 -2.36 -11.87 -2.32
N ILE A 66 -3.12 -11.23 -3.21
CA ILE A 66 -3.97 -11.95 -4.16
C ILE A 66 -3.11 -12.78 -5.11
N ARG A 67 -1.98 -12.22 -5.58
CA ARG A 67 -1.05 -12.92 -6.47
C ARG A 67 -0.44 -14.15 -5.80
N THR A 68 0.03 -14.02 -4.56
CA THR A 68 0.64 -15.14 -3.81
C THR A 68 -0.36 -16.29 -3.61
N GLN A 69 -1.64 -15.95 -3.42
CA GLN A 69 -2.70 -16.90 -3.13
C GLN A 69 -3.10 -17.62 -4.41
N ARG A 70 -3.19 -16.88 -5.52
CA ARG A 70 -3.41 -17.41 -6.86
C ARG A 70 -2.29 -18.36 -7.29
N ASP A 71 -1.04 -17.99 -7.09
CA ASP A 71 0.12 -18.81 -7.45
C ASP A 71 0.20 -20.09 -6.60
N ALA A 72 -0.36 -20.06 -5.39
CA ALA A 72 -0.51 -21.22 -4.52
C ALA A 72 -1.71 -22.14 -4.87
N GLY A 73 -2.58 -21.72 -5.80
CA GLY A 73 -3.83 -22.43 -6.11
C GLY A 73 -4.92 -22.28 -5.04
N ASN A 74 -4.78 -21.34 -4.11
CA ASN A 74 -5.75 -21.11 -3.05
C ASN A 74 -6.91 -20.24 -3.55
N HIS A 75 -8.14 -20.61 -3.19
CA HIS A 75 -9.32 -19.77 -3.40
C HIS A 75 -9.38 -18.73 -2.28
N PHE A 76 -9.01 -17.49 -2.59
CA PHE A 76 -8.97 -16.38 -1.62
C PHE A 76 -10.36 -15.78 -1.33
N ASP A 77 -11.38 -16.12 -2.11
CA ASP A 77 -12.76 -15.66 -1.93
C ASP A 77 -13.51 -16.41 -0.83
N ASP A 78 -13.13 -17.66 -0.55
CA ASP A 78 -13.76 -18.47 0.48
C ASP A 78 -13.13 -18.18 1.85
N ARG A 79 -13.83 -17.39 2.68
CA ARG A 79 -13.38 -17.01 4.02
C ARG A 79 -13.02 -18.21 4.90
N GLU A 80 -13.72 -19.34 4.81
CA GLU A 80 -13.51 -20.48 5.70
C GLU A 80 -12.38 -21.40 5.21
N SER A 81 -12.14 -21.45 3.90
CA SER A 81 -11.05 -22.21 3.29
C SER A 81 -9.75 -21.40 3.10
N SER A 82 -9.77 -20.08 3.34
CA SER A 82 -8.64 -19.19 3.06
C SER A 82 -7.46 -19.41 4.01
N GLN A 83 -6.57 -20.35 3.69
CA GLN A 83 -5.22 -20.37 4.25
C GLN A 83 -4.39 -19.26 3.60
N TRP A 84 -4.33 -18.10 4.26
CA TRP A 84 -3.52 -16.99 3.81
C TRP A 84 -2.04 -17.36 3.87
N ARG A 85 -1.38 -17.35 2.70
CA ARG A 85 0.08 -17.41 2.61
C ARG A 85 0.64 -16.00 2.66
N ILE A 86 1.77 -15.87 3.34
CA ILE A 86 2.50 -14.60 3.43
C ILE A 86 3.27 -14.43 2.11
N PRO A 87 3.16 -13.28 1.43
CA PRO A 87 3.97 -12.99 0.25
C PRO A 87 5.46 -13.07 0.56
N HIS A 88 6.29 -13.48 -0.40
CA HIS A 88 7.75 -13.52 -0.21
C HIS A 88 8.37 -12.12 -0.16
N VAL A 89 7.70 -11.13 -0.75
CA VAL A 89 8.16 -9.75 -0.84
C VAL A 89 8.04 -9.01 0.50
N ARG A 90 9.01 -8.13 0.74
CA ARG A 90 8.93 -7.12 1.81
C ARG A 90 8.26 -5.85 1.29
N PHE A 91 7.52 -5.15 2.14
CA PHE A 91 6.86 -3.90 1.77
C PHE A 91 7.56 -2.69 2.39
N GLY A 92 7.83 -1.67 1.59
CA GLY A 92 8.29 -0.35 2.02
C GLY A 92 7.26 0.73 1.73
N ILE A 93 7.16 1.73 2.60
CA ILE A 93 6.14 2.80 2.47
C ILE A 93 6.77 4.17 2.67
N VAL A 94 6.66 5.04 1.68
CA VAL A 94 7.05 6.45 1.78
C VAL A 94 5.80 7.31 1.62
N GLY A 95 5.52 8.13 2.63
CA GLY A 95 4.25 8.84 2.75
C GLY A 95 4.19 10.10 1.92
N ALA A 96 3.60 10.04 0.72
CA ALA A 96 3.36 11.19 -0.15
C ALA A 96 1.86 11.58 -0.24
N GLY A 97 1.03 11.07 0.67
CA GLY A 97 -0.41 11.36 0.74
C GLY A 97 -0.78 12.52 1.69
N SER A 98 -2.06 12.90 1.69
CA SER A 98 -2.60 13.90 2.63
C SER A 98 -2.72 13.37 4.07
N VAL A 99 -2.81 12.04 4.21
CA VAL A 99 -2.80 11.31 5.49
C VAL A 99 -1.88 10.13 5.27
N ASN A 100 -0.81 10.06 6.07
CA ASN A 100 0.24 9.04 6.02
C ASN A 100 0.26 8.29 7.35
N SER A 101 -0.91 7.80 7.75
CA SER A 101 -1.09 7.24 9.09
C SER A 101 -0.36 5.92 9.26
N ILE A 102 -0.25 5.12 8.19
CA ILE A 102 0.53 3.88 8.18
C ILE A 102 2.02 4.22 8.32
N VAL A 103 2.54 5.14 7.51
CA VAL A 103 3.95 5.55 7.54
C VAL A 103 4.37 6.05 8.91
N ARG A 104 3.54 6.90 9.54
CA ARG A 104 3.80 7.39 10.90
C ARG A 104 3.84 6.25 11.93
N THR A 105 2.98 5.26 11.77
CA THR A 105 2.92 4.11 12.70
C THR A 105 4.14 3.20 12.54
N ILE A 106 4.56 2.96 11.30
CA ILE A 106 5.64 2.02 10.96
C ILE A 106 7.03 2.63 11.17
N HIS A 107 7.25 3.85 10.69
CA HIS A 107 8.55 4.51 10.76
C HIS A 107 8.70 5.44 11.97
N GLY A 108 7.62 5.74 12.69
CA GLY A 108 7.62 6.76 13.75
C GLY A 108 7.77 8.21 13.23
N THR A 109 7.87 8.39 11.90
CA THR A 109 8.09 9.68 11.24
C THR A 109 7.29 9.78 9.94
N ILE A 110 7.12 11.00 9.45
CA ILE A 110 6.56 11.29 8.12
C ILE A 110 7.59 11.87 7.16
N ASP A 111 8.84 12.01 7.62
CA ASP A 111 9.95 12.50 6.80
C ASP A 111 10.33 11.47 5.73
N HIS A 112 10.32 11.87 4.46
CA HIS A 112 10.55 10.97 3.33
C HIS A 112 11.96 10.39 3.33
N ALA A 113 12.97 11.21 3.65
CA ALA A 113 14.36 10.78 3.68
C ALA A 113 14.58 9.71 4.77
N THR A 114 14.11 9.99 5.99
CA THR A 114 14.21 9.05 7.12
C THR A 114 13.47 7.74 6.84
N ALA A 115 12.25 7.82 6.29
CA ALA A 115 11.49 6.65 5.86
C ALA A 115 12.28 5.80 4.83
N THR A 116 12.91 6.46 3.86
CA THR A 116 13.71 5.79 2.83
C THR A 116 14.95 5.14 3.42
N ILE A 117 15.61 5.78 4.38
CA ILE A 117 16.75 5.21 5.10
C ILE A 117 16.33 3.96 5.87
N HIS A 118 15.19 3.95 6.56
CA HIS A 118 14.68 2.74 7.22
C HIS A 118 14.49 1.57 6.24
N ILE A 119 13.96 1.84 5.04
CA ILE A 119 13.76 0.83 3.99
C ILE A 119 15.12 0.30 3.50
N VAL A 120 16.04 1.20 3.16
CA VAL A 120 17.38 0.86 2.65
C VAL A 120 18.21 0.08 3.67
N LEU A 121 18.13 0.44 4.95
CA LEU A 121 18.81 -0.27 6.03
C LEU A 121 18.19 -1.65 6.34
N GLY A 122 17.05 -1.98 5.73
CA GLY A 122 16.37 -3.26 5.95
C GLY A 122 15.67 -3.34 7.31
N SER A 123 15.29 -2.20 7.90
CA SER A 123 14.51 -2.17 9.14
C SER A 123 13.17 -2.90 8.92
N GLU A 124 12.83 -3.81 9.82
CA GLU A 124 11.63 -4.64 9.68
C GLU A 124 10.68 -4.53 10.88
N CYS A 125 9.40 -4.62 10.59
CA CYS A 125 8.35 -4.79 11.59
C CYS A 125 7.24 -5.68 11.01
N LYS A 126 6.47 -6.32 11.88
CA LYS A 126 5.29 -7.09 11.48
C LYS A 126 4.06 -6.20 11.54
N VAL A 127 3.21 -6.31 10.53
CA VAL A 127 1.98 -5.54 10.40
C VAL A 127 0.82 -6.51 10.25
N ASP A 128 -0.24 -6.30 11.03
CA ASP A 128 -1.46 -7.06 10.91
C ASP A 128 -2.29 -6.57 9.73
N VAL A 129 -2.95 -7.50 9.05
CA VAL A 129 -3.73 -7.22 7.84
C VAL A 129 -5.13 -7.80 8.00
N CYS A 130 -6.14 -7.01 7.64
CA CYS A 130 -7.54 -7.41 7.67
C CYS A 130 -8.06 -7.66 6.25
N ALA A 131 -8.62 -8.84 6.01
CA ALA A 131 -9.34 -9.19 4.79
C ALA A 131 -10.86 -9.03 5.03
N ILE A 132 -11.52 -8.30 4.14
CA ILE A 132 -12.94 -7.96 4.24
C ILE A 132 -13.69 -8.72 3.15
N TYR A 133 -14.70 -9.49 3.56
CA TYR A 133 -15.51 -10.33 2.69
C TYR A 133 -16.97 -9.83 2.64
N GLY A 134 -17.62 -10.02 1.49
CA GLY A 134 -19.06 -9.84 1.32
C GLY A 134 -19.57 -10.89 0.32
N ASP A 135 -20.70 -11.51 0.63
CA ASP A 135 -21.32 -12.57 -0.19
C ASP A 135 -20.31 -13.66 -0.64
N ASN A 136 -19.42 -14.09 0.26
CA ASN A 136 -18.34 -15.05 0.00
C ASN A 136 -17.35 -14.65 -1.12
N HIS A 137 -17.12 -13.34 -1.27
CA HIS A 137 -16.08 -12.81 -2.15
C HIS A 137 -15.20 -11.84 -1.37
N LEU A 138 -13.91 -11.82 -1.68
CA LEU A 138 -12.98 -10.87 -1.10
C LEU A 138 -13.23 -9.47 -1.67
N LEU A 139 -13.66 -8.54 -0.83
CA LEU A 139 -13.94 -7.17 -1.26
C LEU A 139 -12.67 -6.30 -1.23
N ARG A 140 -11.92 -6.39 -0.13
CA ARG A 140 -10.75 -5.54 0.14
C ARG A 140 -9.82 -6.19 1.17
N VAL A 141 -8.55 -5.79 1.08
CA VAL A 141 -7.55 -5.99 2.13
C VAL A 141 -7.14 -4.62 2.67
N SER A 142 -7.01 -4.49 4.00
CA SER A 142 -6.59 -3.25 4.67
C SER A 142 -5.60 -3.53 5.78
N ALA A 143 -4.53 -2.74 5.85
CA ALA A 143 -3.52 -2.81 6.90
C ALA A 143 -3.64 -1.69 7.96
N ASN A 144 -4.72 -0.91 7.93
CA ASN A 144 -4.82 0.27 8.79
C ASN A 144 -6.20 0.40 9.42
N ALA A 145 -7.18 0.79 8.62
CA ALA A 145 -8.52 1.05 9.09
C ALA A 145 -9.56 0.67 8.04
N VAL A 146 -10.72 0.25 8.52
CA VAL A 146 -11.94 0.06 7.74
C VAL A 146 -13.02 0.83 8.47
N ALA A 147 -13.67 1.75 7.77
CA ALA A 147 -14.70 2.61 8.36
C ALA A 147 -16.01 2.46 7.59
N TYR A 148 -17.12 2.41 8.33
CA TYR A 148 -18.49 2.37 7.81
C TYR A 148 -19.34 3.42 8.54
N CYS A 149 -20.59 3.60 8.10
CA CYS A 149 -21.48 4.68 8.59
C CYS A 149 -20.84 6.06 8.45
N TRP A 150 -21.05 6.95 9.42
CA TRP A 150 -20.65 8.35 9.36
C TRP A 150 -19.17 8.54 9.00
N SER A 151 -18.25 7.78 9.60
CA SER A 151 -16.83 7.89 9.27
C SER A 151 -16.53 7.44 7.83
N GLY A 152 -17.21 6.40 7.34
CA GLY A 152 -17.09 5.95 5.96
C GLY A 152 -17.65 6.96 4.96
N GLU A 153 -18.80 7.56 5.26
CA GLU A 153 -19.43 8.60 4.42
C GLU A 153 -18.61 9.88 4.41
N LEU A 154 -18.10 10.32 5.56
CA LEU A 154 -17.17 11.45 5.66
C LEU A 154 -15.94 11.22 4.79
N LEU A 155 -15.31 10.04 4.89
CA LEU A 155 -14.16 9.72 4.06
C LEU A 155 -14.51 9.74 2.57
N ARG A 156 -15.64 9.12 2.17
CA ARG A 156 -16.14 9.11 0.79
C ARG A 156 -16.39 10.52 0.25
N ASP A 157 -17.03 11.38 1.03
CA ASP A 157 -17.38 12.73 0.59
C ASP A 157 -16.15 13.64 0.55
N SER A 158 -15.17 13.41 1.43
CA SER A 158 -13.91 14.14 1.46
C SER A 158 -13.11 14.00 0.18
N GLU A 159 -13.28 12.91 -0.56
CA GLU A 159 -12.63 12.68 -1.86
C GLU A 159 -12.97 13.75 -2.90
N ARG A 160 -14.17 14.35 -2.82
CA ARG A 160 -14.58 15.47 -3.70
C ARG A 160 -13.77 16.74 -3.44
N PHE A 161 -13.18 16.86 -2.25
CA PHE A 161 -12.44 18.03 -1.79
C PHE A 161 -10.94 17.74 -1.67
N ARG A 162 -10.39 16.84 -2.49
CA ARG A 162 -8.95 16.51 -2.49
C ARG A 162 -8.04 17.73 -2.62
N CYS A 163 -8.47 18.77 -3.34
CA CYS A 163 -7.75 20.03 -3.50
C CYS A 163 -7.52 20.79 -2.18
N PHE A 164 -8.32 20.53 -1.13
CA PHE A 164 -8.16 21.18 0.18
C PHE A 164 -7.13 20.49 1.08
N GLY A 165 -6.44 19.46 0.59
CA GLY A 165 -5.46 18.72 1.38
C GLY A 165 -6.10 18.15 2.65
N PRO A 166 -5.41 18.16 3.81
CA PRO A 166 -5.96 17.65 5.08
C PRO A 166 -7.22 18.38 5.58
N ALA A 167 -7.47 19.63 5.17
CA ALA A 167 -8.66 20.38 5.62
C ALA A 167 -9.97 19.76 5.13
N ARG A 168 -9.92 18.90 4.09
CA ARG A 168 -11.10 18.21 3.54
C ARG A 168 -11.88 17.39 4.56
N TYR A 169 -11.20 16.81 5.55
CA TYR A 169 -11.87 15.98 6.56
C TYR A 169 -12.73 16.82 7.51
N GLN A 170 -12.27 18.01 7.88
CA GLN A 170 -13.04 18.95 8.69
C GLN A 170 -14.22 19.54 7.90
N TRP A 171 -14.04 19.73 6.59
CA TRP A 171 -15.10 20.20 5.72
C TRP A 171 -16.22 19.17 5.57
N SER A 172 -15.87 17.93 5.25
CA SER A 172 -16.84 16.84 5.10
C SER A 172 -17.52 16.45 6.40
N GLY A 173 -16.85 16.57 7.55
CA GLY A 173 -17.46 16.27 8.85
C GLY A 173 -18.48 17.31 9.33
N LYS A 174 -18.63 18.44 8.62
CA LYS A 174 -19.64 19.48 8.90
C LYS A 174 -20.89 19.36 8.01
N LEU A 175 -20.85 18.50 6.99
CA LEU A 175 -21.98 18.16 6.13
C LEU A 175 -22.80 17.02 6.76
#